data_AF-A0A182S826-F1
#
_entry.id   AF-A0A182S826-F1
#
_cell.length_a   1.000
_cell.length_b   1.000
_cell.length_c   1.000
_cell.angle_alpha   90.00
_cell.angle_beta   90.00
_cell.angle_gamma   90.00
#
_symmetry.space_group_name_H-M   'P 1'
#
loop_
_entity.id
_entity.type
_entity.pdbx_description
1 polymer ?
#
loop_
_entity_poly.entity_id
_entity_poly.type
_entity_poly.pdbx_seq_one_letter_code
_entity_poly.pdbx_strand_id
1 'polypeptide(L)'
;MVKEKPNSIRIYDKDGYRRRAACICVRSEAEAEVLLVTSSRRPELWIVPGGGVEPEEEASLTATREVLEEAGVMGQLGRCLGVFELA
;
A
#
# COMPACT_ATOMS: atom_id res chain seq x y z
N MET A 1 16.27 -3.24 -1.06
CA MET A 1 16.46 -2.28 -2.17
C MET A 1 15.31 -1.31 -2.11
N VAL A 2 15.55 -0.02 -1.84
CA VAL A 2 14.49 0.99 -1.91
C VAL A 2 14.01 1.06 -3.37
N LYS A 3 12.71 0.87 -3.61
CA LYS A 3 12.12 1.06 -4.94
C LYS A 3 12.12 2.56 -5.25
N GLU A 4 13.20 3.07 -5.81
CA GLU A 4 13.18 4.40 -6.43
C GLU A 4 12.59 4.25 -7.83
N LYS A 5 11.27 4.47 -7.93
CA LYS A 5 10.62 4.69 -9.22
C LYS A 5 11.07 6.06 -9.74
N PRO A 6 11.74 6.15 -10.90
CA PRO A 6 11.98 7.43 -11.54
C PRO A 6 10.64 8.13 -11.76
N ASN A 7 10.54 9.42 -11.40
CA ASN A 7 9.33 10.26 -11.55
C ASN A 7 8.12 9.93 -10.66
N SER A 8 8.27 9.15 -9.58
CA SER A 8 7.18 9.05 -8.59
C SER A 8 7.00 10.39 -7.85
N ILE A 9 5.92 11.10 -8.15
CA ILE A 9 5.55 12.36 -7.50
C ILE A 9 4.90 12.03 -6.15
N ARG A 10 5.42 12.60 -5.06
CA ARG A 10 4.85 12.46 -3.72
C ARG A 10 3.76 13.49 -3.51
N ILE A 11 2.58 13.03 -3.09
CA ILE A 11 1.44 13.89 -2.76
C ILE A 11 1.29 14.00 -1.26
N TYR A 12 0.90 15.17 -0.80
CA TYR A 12 0.66 15.49 0.60
C TYR A 12 -0.75 16.03 0.77
N ASP A 13 -1.36 15.80 1.94
CA ASP A 13 -2.59 16.46 2.31
C ASP A 13 -2.34 17.88 2.86
N LYS A 14 -3.41 18.55 3.29
CA LYS A 14 -3.39 19.93 3.80
C LYS A 14 -2.55 20.08 5.08
N ASP A 15 -2.36 19.00 5.82
CA ASP A 15 -1.66 18.98 7.10
C ASP A 15 -0.18 18.55 6.91
N GLY A 16 0.22 18.28 5.67
CA GLY A 16 1.59 17.95 5.28
C GLY A 16 1.92 16.46 5.38
N TYR A 17 0.94 15.59 5.63
CA TYR A 17 1.16 14.14 5.66
C TYR A 17 1.22 13.59 4.24
N ARG A 18 2.18 12.69 4.00
CA ARG A 18 2.30 12.02 2.70
C ARG A 18 1.13 11.08 2.51
N ARG A 19 0.36 11.26 1.42
CA ARG A 19 -0.74 10.38 1.05
C ARG A 19 -0.22 9.03 0.57
N ARG A 20 -0.74 7.97 1.19
CA ARG A 20 -0.42 6.57 0.90
C ARG A 20 -1.67 5.73 0.88
N ALA A 21 -1.65 4.64 0.13
CA ALA A 21 -2.67 3.60 0.21
C ALA A 21 -2.01 2.22 0.29
N ALA A 22 -2.68 1.31 0.97
CA ALA A 22 -2.25 -0.04 1.23
C ALA A 22 -3.47 -0.96 1.23
N CYS A 23 -3.26 -2.27 1.12
CA CYS A 23 -4.34 -3.26 1.22
C CYS A 23 -3.95 -4.40 2.16
N ILE A 24 -4.92 -4.88 2.94
CA ILE A 24 -4.78 -6.13 3.67
C ILE A 24 -5.19 -7.26 2.73
N CYS A 25 -4.19 -7.90 2.12
CA CYS A 25 -4.42 -9.00 1.19
C CYS A 25 -4.74 -10.28 1.96
N VAL A 26 -6.02 -10.68 1.96
CA VAL A 26 -6.48 -11.90 2.62
C VAL A 26 -6.50 -13.09 1.65
N ARG A 27 -6.23 -14.31 2.16
CA ARG A 27 -6.28 -15.53 1.34
C ARG A 27 -7.69 -15.87 0.85
N SER A 28 -8.70 -15.59 1.66
CA SER A 28 -10.11 -15.91 1.41
C SER A 28 -11.05 -14.94 2.12
N GLU A 29 -12.34 -15.03 1.82
CA GLU A 29 -13.40 -14.23 2.47
C GLU A 29 -13.51 -14.45 3.99
N ALA A 30 -12.87 -15.50 4.53
CA ALA A 30 -12.80 -15.72 5.97
C ALA A 30 -11.85 -14.74 6.70
N GLU A 31 -11.03 -13.98 5.96
CA GLU A 31 -10.09 -12.96 6.49
C GLU A 31 -9.12 -13.49 7.57
N ALA A 32 -8.86 -14.80 7.62
CA ALA A 32 -8.07 -15.45 8.69
C ALA A 32 -6.55 -15.40 8.48
N GLU A 33 -6.09 -15.24 7.24
CA GLU A 33 -4.69 -15.17 6.87
C GLU A 33 -4.43 -13.93 6.01
N VAL A 34 -3.34 -13.21 6.31
CA VAL A 34 -2.92 -12.00 5.59
C VAL A 34 -1.54 -12.19 4.97
N LEU A 35 -1.36 -11.65 3.76
CA LEU A 35 -0.07 -11.60 3.08
C LEU A 35 0.70 -10.34 3.49
N LEU A 36 1.92 -10.54 3.99
CA LEU A 36 2.89 -9.47 4.26
C LEU A 36 4.06 -9.58 3.30
N VAL A 37 4.77 -8.48 3.12
CA VAL A 37 6.01 -8.40 2.33
C VAL A 37 7.16 -7.96 3.21
N THR A 38 8.40 -8.28 2.83
CA THR A 38 9.57 -7.83 3.59
C THR A 38 9.84 -6.35 3.33
N SER A 39 10.27 -5.61 4.36
CA SER A 39 10.57 -4.19 4.21
C SER A 39 11.78 -3.97 3.31
N SER A 40 11.65 -3.03 2.38
CA SER A 40 12.73 -2.63 1.47
C SER A 40 13.96 -2.03 2.17
N ARG A 41 13.76 -1.43 3.36
CA ARG A 41 14.79 -0.78 4.18
C ARG A 41 15.33 -1.67 5.29
N ARG A 42 14.51 -2.57 5.82
CA ARG A 42 14.81 -3.48 6.94
C ARG A 42 14.32 -4.90 6.62
N PRO A 43 15.05 -5.66 5.79
CA PRO A 43 14.58 -6.94 5.24
C PRO A 43 14.16 -7.99 6.28
N GLU A 44 14.58 -7.84 7.53
CA GLU A 44 14.19 -8.66 8.68
C GLU A 44 12.77 -8.39 9.20
N LEU A 45 12.14 -7.28 8.78
CA LEU A 45 10.80 -6.87 9.18
C LEU A 45 9.78 -7.14 8.08
N TRP A 46 8.57 -7.48 8.51
CA TRP A 46 7.40 -7.65 7.66
C TRP A 46 6.52 -6.41 7.70
N ILE A 47 5.96 -6.02 6.55
CA ILE A 47 5.06 -4.89 6.39
C ILE A 47 3.85 -5.26 5.53
N VAL A 48 2.77 -4.49 5.69
CA VAL A 48 1.64 -4.50 4.75
C VAL A 48 2.09 -3.87 3.42
N PRO A 49 1.80 -4.49 2.26
CA PRO A 49 2.13 -3.91 0.96
C PRO A 49 1.34 -2.62 0.72
N GLY A 50 2.03 -1.59 0.24
CA GLY A 50 1.42 -0.29 0.01
C GLY A 50 2.44 0.83 -0.21
N GLY A 51 2.02 1.86 -0.93
CA GLY A 51 2.94 2.91 -1.36
C GLY A 51 2.27 4.27 -1.48
N GLY A 52 2.87 5.15 -2.28
CA GLY A 52 2.44 6.53 -2.41
C GLY A 52 1.27 6.66 -3.39
N VAL A 53 0.31 7.52 -3.06
CA VAL A 53 -0.71 7.95 -4.03
C VAL A 53 -0.04 8.79 -5.10
N GLU A 54 -0.26 8.44 -6.37
CA GLU A 54 0.23 9.19 -7.54
C GLU A 54 -0.77 10.31 -7.96
N PRO A 55 -0.34 11.31 -8.75
CA PRO A 55 -1.23 12.39 -9.18
C PRO A 55 -2.47 11.86 -9.89
N GLU A 56 -3.63 12.42 -9.52
CA GLU A 56 -4.94 12.06 -10.07
C GLU A 56 -5.37 10.60 -9.77
N GLU A 57 -4.62 9.88 -8.91
CA GLU A 57 -4.94 8.51 -8.52
C GLU A 57 -5.84 8.48 -7.28
N GLU A 58 -6.93 7.70 -7.37
CA GLU A 58 -7.78 7.37 -6.23
C GLU A 58 -7.10 6.35 -5.30
N ALA A 59 -7.34 6.44 -3.99
CA ALA A 59 -6.68 5.57 -3.00
C ALA A 59 -6.93 4.07 -3.26
N SER A 60 -8.10 3.71 -3.80
CA SER A 60 -8.46 2.34 -4.19
C SER A 60 -7.59 1.81 -5.35
N LEU A 61 -7.33 2.66 -6.35
CA LEU A 61 -6.46 2.35 -7.47
C LEU A 61 -5.00 2.25 -7.01
N THR A 62 -4.54 3.21 -6.20
CA THR A 62 -3.22 3.16 -5.57
C THR A 62 -3.01 1.85 -4.81
N ALA A 63 -3.95 1.46 -3.93
CA ALA A 63 -3.82 0.23 -3.16
C ALA A 63 -3.72 -1.01 -4.05
N THR A 64 -4.51 -1.08 -5.12
CA THR A 64 -4.52 -2.20 -6.06
C THR A 64 -3.20 -2.29 -6.84
N ARG A 65 -2.71 -1.16 -7.34
CA ARG A 65 -1.41 -1.05 -8.04
C ARG A 65 -0.25 -1.44 -7.13
N GLU A 66 -0.18 -0.89 -5.92
CA GLU A 66 0.92 -1.13 -4.99
C GLU A 66 0.98 -2.59 -4.54
N VAL A 67 -0.17 -3.23 -4.30
CA VAL A 67 -0.23 -4.66 -3.98
C VAL A 67 0.32 -5.51 -5.11
N LEU A 68 -0.06 -5.20 -6.36
CA LEU A 68 0.49 -5.90 -7.52
C LEU A 68 2.00 -5.73 -7.61
N GLU A 69 2.51 -4.51 -7.39
CA GLU A 69 3.93 -4.22 -7.49
C GLU A 69 4.77 -4.81 -6.36
N GLU A 70 4.29 -4.76 -5.12
CA GLU A 70 5.05 -5.16 -3.93
C GLU A 70 4.85 -6.62 -3.56
N ALA A 71 3.63 -7.15 -3.71
CA ALA A 71 3.27 -8.51 -3.32
C ALA A 71 3.05 -9.45 -4.51
N GLY A 72 2.91 -8.93 -5.74
CA GLY A 72 2.74 -9.76 -6.94
C GLY A 72 1.36 -10.42 -7.03
N VAL A 73 0.34 -9.87 -6.38
CA VAL A 73 -1.01 -10.46 -6.32
C VAL A 73 -2.08 -9.52 -6.86
N MET A 74 -3.17 -10.11 -7.33
CA MET A 74 -4.40 -9.43 -7.76
C MET A 74 -5.60 -10.06 -7.06
N GLY A 75 -6.68 -9.31 -6.90
CA GLY A 75 -7.90 -9.80 -6.26
C GLY A 75 -9.05 -8.81 -6.35
N GLN A 76 -10.16 -9.12 -5.70
CA GLN A 76 -11.30 -8.23 -5.59
C GLN A 76 -11.09 -7.24 -4.45
N LEU A 77 -11.12 -5.94 -4.76
CA LEU A 77 -11.01 -4.90 -3.74
C LEU A 77 -12.26 -4.90 -2.85
N GLY A 78 -12.05 -4.99 -1.54
CA GLY A 78 -13.11 -4.97 -0.53
C GLY A 78 -13.43 -3.57 0.00
N ARG A 79 -13.89 -3.54 1.25
CA ARG A 79 -14.24 -2.29 1.97
C ARG A 79 -13.00 -1.45 2.31
N CYS A 80 -13.19 -0.14 2.43
CA CYS A 80 -12.21 0.74 3.06
C CYS A 80 -12.20 0.47 4.57
N LEU A 81 -11.04 0.08 5.12
CA LEU A 81 -10.89 -0.17 6.56
C LEU A 81 -10.79 1.12 7.39
N GLY A 82 -10.24 2.19 6.80
CA GLY A 82 -10.06 3.47 7.46
C GLY A 82 -8.86 4.25 6.92
N VAL A 83 -8.66 5.44 7.46
CA VAL A 83 -7.45 6.26 7.26
C VAL A 83 -6.62 6.17 8.53
N PHE A 84 -5.35 5.84 8.38
CA PHE A 84 -4.42 5.60 9.49
C PHE A 84 -3.25 6.56 9.38
N GLU A 85 -2.99 7.29 10.46
CA GLU A 85 -1.87 8.22 10.59
C GLU A 85 -0.89 7.69 11.64
N LEU A 86 0.41 7.89 11.39
CA LEU A 86 1.43 7.65 12.39
C LEU A 86 1.58 8.94 13.20
N ALA A 87 1.23 8.86 14.49
CA ALA A 87 1.49 9.91 15.47
C ALA A 87 3.00 10.07 15.75
#